data_AF-A0A6J4SH06-F1
#
_entry.id   AF-A0A6J4SH06-F1
#
_cell.length_a   1.000
_cell.length_b   1.000
_cell.length_c   1.000
_cell.angle_alpha   90.00
_cell.angle_beta   90.00
_cell.angle_gamma   90.00
#
_symmetry.space_group_name_H-M   'P 1'
#
loop_
_entity.id
_entity.type
_entity.pdbx_description
1 polymer ?
#
loop_
_entity_poly.entity_id
_entity_poly.type
_entity_poly.pdbx_seq_one_letter_code
_entity_poly.pdbx_strand_id
1 'polypeptide(L)' 'MPHRVIFSPEAEAQLLGLHRYIAGDASPEIATRFTDAIVARCEALDVFPDRGTPKDDLRPGLRTLAFRRRVTIA' A
#
# COMPACT_ATOMS: atom_id res chain seq x y z
N MET A 1 -13.44 17.24 -2.19
CA MET A 1 -14.37 16.09 -2.29
C MET A 1 -13.55 14.85 -1.96
N PRO A 2 -14.03 13.91 -1.14
CA PRO A 2 -13.29 12.69 -0.85
C PRO A 2 -13.16 11.85 -2.13
N HIS A 3 -11.95 11.38 -2.42
CA HIS A 3 -11.70 10.45 -3.51
C HIS A 3 -11.93 9.02 -3.03
N ARG A 4 -12.41 8.16 -3.93
CA ARG A 4 -12.53 6.73 -3.63
C ARG A 4 -11.20 6.03 -3.91
N VAL A 5 -10.67 5.33 -2.92
CA VAL A 5 -9.52 4.45 -3.08
C VAL A 5 -10.00 3.09 -3.56
N ILE A 6 -9.36 2.55 -4.59
CA ILE A 6 -9.64 1.23 -5.17
C ILE A 6 -8.31 0.52 -5.32
N PHE A 7 -8.25 -0.75 -4.89
CA PHE A 7 -7.07 -1.60 -5.05
C PHE A 7 -7.20 -2.40 -6.34
N SER A 8 -6.09 -2.57 -7.05
CA SER A 8 -6.06 -3.51 -8.18
C SER A 8 -5.96 -4.96 -7.67
N PRO A 9 -6.35 -5.96 -8.48
CA PRO A 9 -6.19 -7.36 -8.11
C PRO A 9 -4.74 -7.74 -7.76
N GLU A 10 -3.77 -7.11 -8.43
CA GLU A 10 -2.35 -7.31 -8.16
C GLU A 10 -1.95 -6.77 -6.78
N ALA A 11 -2.46 -5.60 -6.39
CA ALA A 11 -2.21 -5.02 -5.08
C ALA A 11 -2.80 -5.88 -3.95
N GLU A 12 -4.01 -6.42 -4.14
CA GLU A 12 -4.63 -7.35 -3.20
C GLU A 12 -3.80 -8.65 -3.06
N ALA A 13 -3.35 -9.21 -4.18
CA ALA A 13 -2.49 -10.40 -4.18
C ALA A 13 -1.14 -10.15 -3.48
N GLN A 14 -0.56 -8.95 -3.67
CA GLN A 14 0.67 -8.53 -2.99
C GLN A 14 0.48 -8.39 -1.48
N LEU A 15 -0.63 -7.77 -1.03
CA LEU A 15 -0.95 -7.67 0.40
C LEU A 15 -1.12 -9.05 1.03
N LEU A 16 -1.82 -9.96 0.36
CA LEU A 16 -1.99 -11.33 0.83
C LEU A 16 -0.67 -12.11 0.84
N GLY A 17 0.18 -11.93 -0.17
CA GLY A 17 1.52 -12.52 -0.21
C GLY A 17 2.40 -12.03 0.94
N LEU A 18 2.37 -10.72 1.21
CA LEU A 18 3.09 -10.11 2.32
C LEU A 18 2.57 -10.59 3.67
N HIS A 19 1.26 -10.72 3.83
CA HIS A 19 0.65 -11.30 5.04
C HIS A 19 1.19 -12.70 5.30
N ARG A 20 1.11 -13.59 4.30
CA ARG A 20 1.61 -14.98 4.44
C ARG A 20 3.09 -15.03 4.77
N TYR A 21 3.90 -14.16 4.14
CA TYR A 21 5.33 -14.08 4.42
C TYR A 21 5.61 -13.71 5.88
N ILE A 22 5.01 -12.63 6.37
CA ILE A 22 5.21 -12.17 7.77
C ILE A 22 4.61 -13.18 8.76
N ALA A 23 3.48 -13.80 8.43
CA ALA A 23 2.84 -14.79 9.30
C ALA A 23 3.72 -16.04 9.49
N GLY A 24 4.43 -16.45 8.44
CA GLY A 24 5.36 -17.58 8.49
C GLY A 24 6.66 -17.28 9.25
N ASP A 25 7.14 -16.04 9.22
CA ASP A 25 8.40 -15.62 9.89
C ASP A 25 8.19 -15.15 11.34
N ALA A 26 7.04 -14.54 11.63
CA ALA A 26 6.75 -13.92 12.93
C ALA A 26 5.46 -14.49 13.56
N SER A 27 4.30 -13.97 13.18
CA SER A 27 2.99 -14.46 13.64
C SER A 27 1.86 -13.87 12.79
N PRO A 28 0.70 -14.55 12.71
CA PRO A 28 -0.49 -14.04 12.02
C PRO A 28 -0.93 -12.66 12.53
N GLU A 29 -0.84 -12.40 13.83
CA GLU A 29 -1.23 -11.13 14.44
C GLU A 29 -0.32 -9.98 13.99
N ILE A 30 0.99 -10.22 13.93
CA ILE A 30 1.97 -9.23 13.43
C ILE A 30 1.73 -8.98 11.93
N ALA A 31 1.46 -10.04 11.16
CA ALA A 31 1.18 -9.93 9.74
C ALA A 31 -0.06 -9.06 9.47
N THR A 32 -1.18 -9.36 10.13
CA THR A 32 -2.43 -8.59 10.03
C THR A 32 -2.20 -7.14 10.42
N ARG A 33 -1.56 -6.88 11.56
CA ARG A 33 -1.27 -5.50 11.99
C ARG A 33 -0.41 -4.74 10.98
N PHE A 34 0.51 -5.40 10.30
CA PHE A 34 1.36 -4.77 9.30
C PHE A 34 0.60 -4.47 8.02
N THR A 35 -0.19 -5.42 7.50
CA THR A 35 -0.99 -5.22 6.28
C THR A 35 -2.10 -4.21 6.48
N ASP A 36 -2.79 -4.22 7.63
CA ASP A 36 -3.82 -3.24 7.95
C ASP A 36 -3.26 -1.81 7.99
N ALA A 37 -2.04 -1.65 8.50
CA ALA A 37 -1.37 -0.36 8.52
C ALA A 37 -0.99 0.14 7.11
N ILE A 38 -0.77 -0.76 6.15
CA ILE A 38 -0.59 -0.40 4.73
C ILE A 38 -1.93 0.02 4.13
N VAL A 39 -3.00 -0.77 4.36
CA VAL A 39 -4.35 -0.45 3.87
C VAL A 39 -4.80 0.92 4.38
N ALA A 40 -4.67 1.18 5.69
CA ALA A 40 -4.99 2.47 6.28
C ALA A 40 -4.16 3.63 5.69
N ARG A 41 -2.90 3.36 5.30
CA ARG A 41 -2.07 4.35 4.59
C ARG A 41 -2.58 4.60 3.18
N CYS A 42 -3.10 3.62 2.47
CA CYS A 42 -3.71 3.80 1.15
C CYS A 42 -5.05 4.54 1.28
N GLU A 43 -5.91 4.15 2.22
CA GLU A 43 -7.24 4.75 2.42
C GLU A 43 -7.17 6.25 2.69
N ALA A 44 -6.17 6.71 3.47
CA ALA A 44 -5.98 8.14 3.74
C ALA A 44 -5.56 8.98 2.50
N LEU A 45 -5.50 8.39 1.29
CA LEU A 45 -5.36 9.11 0.02
C LEU A 45 -6.67 9.74 -0.44
N ASP A 46 -7.80 9.34 0.15
CA ASP A 46 -9.12 9.92 -0.10
C ASP A 46 -9.15 11.45 0.06
N VAL A 47 -8.43 11.99 1.05
CA VAL A 47 -8.35 13.43 1.35
C VAL A 47 -7.20 14.10 0.59
N PHE A 48 -6.07 13.42 0.40
CA PHE A 48 -4.86 13.98 -0.21
C PHE A 48 -4.27 13.03 -1.28
N PRO A 49 -4.89 12.91 -2.47
CA PRO A 49 -4.49 11.94 -3.49
C PRO A 49 -3.13 12.23 -4.11
N ASP A 50 -2.74 13.51 -4.19
CA ASP A 50 -1.48 13.93 -4.82
C ASP A 50 -0.26 13.78 -3.91
N ARG A 51 -0.40 13.22 -2.71
CA ARG A 51 0.77 12.93 -1.87
C ARG A 51 1.57 11.77 -2.46
N GLY A 52 2.89 11.85 -2.36
CA GLY A 52 3.81 10.85 -2.91
C GLY A 52 4.76 11.44 -3.94
N THR A 53 5.69 10.62 -4.39
CA THR A 53 6.70 11.02 -5.38
C THR A 53 6.18 10.70 -6.78
N PRO A 54 6.04 11.69 -7.68
CA PRO A 54 5.69 11.41 -9.07
C PRO A 54 6.75 10.52 -9.73
N LYS A 55 6.28 9.58 -10.54
CA LYS A 55 7.09 8.63 -11.31
C LYS A 55 6.68 8.65 -12.77
N ASP A 56 6.59 9.87 -13.31
CA ASP A 56 6.23 10.12 -14.71
C ASP A 56 7.31 9.58 -15.67
N ASP A 57 8.54 9.36 -15.19
CA ASP A 57 9.62 8.66 -15.89
C ASP A 57 9.30 7.18 -16.18
N LEU A 58 8.49 6.55 -15.31
CA LEU A 58 8.01 5.17 -15.50
C LEU A 58 6.67 5.12 -16.23
N ARG A 59 5.70 5.91 -15.77
CA ARG A 59 4.35 5.95 -16.34
C ARG A 59 3.69 7.29 -16.00
N PRO A 60 3.12 8.01 -16.98
CA PRO A 60 2.42 9.26 -16.72
C PRO A 60 1.31 9.08 -15.68
N GLY A 61 1.31 9.95 -14.66
CA GLY A 61 0.32 9.91 -13.58
C GLY A 61 0.59 8.87 -12.48
N LEU A 62 1.67 8.09 -12.58
CA LEU A 62 2.10 7.19 -11.52
C LEU A 62 2.71 7.98 -10.36
N ARG A 63 2.34 7.60 -9.14
CA ARG A 63 2.92 8.17 -7.91
C ARG A 63 3.29 7.05 -6.97
N THR A 64 4.37 7.21 -6.23
CA THR A 64 4.83 6.22 -5.27
C THR A 64 4.91 6.77 -3.85
N LEU A 65 4.60 5.92 -2.88
CA LEU A 65 4.65 6.24 -1.45
C LEU A 65 5.50 5.19 -0.73
N ALA A 66 6.48 5.66 0.03
CA ALA A 66 7.23 4.80 0.92
C ALA A 66 6.46 4.61 2.24
N PHE A 67 6.26 3.36 2.64
CA PHE A 67 5.71 2.99 3.93
C PHE A 67 6.78 2.31 4.78
N ARG A 68 7.08 2.93 5.93
CA ARG A 68 8.05 2.46 6.94
C ARG A 68 9.42 2.04 6.38
N ARG A 69 9.85 2.62 5.25
CA ARG A 69 11.08 2.25 4.50
C ARG A 69 11.17 0.77 4.12
N ARG A 70 10.02 0.07 4.06
CA ARG A 70 9.94 -1.37 3.79
C ARG A 70 9.05 -1.71 2.60
N VAL A 71 8.04 -0.87 2.33
CA VAL A 71 7.06 -1.10 1.26
C VAL A 71 6.96 0.14 0.39
N THR A 72 6.92 -0.07 -0.92
CA THR A 72 6.58 0.97 -1.90
C THR A 72 5.16 0.71 -2.37
N ILE A 73 4.29 1.70 -2.21
CA ILE A 73 2.90 1.69 -2.69
C ILE A 73 2.88 2.50 -3.99
N ALA A 74 2.22 2.00 -5.03
CA ALA A 74 2.17 2.58 -6.36
C ALA A 74 0.80 2.40 -7.00
#